data_AF-A0A356FTQ3-F1
#
_entry.id   AF-A0A356FTQ3-F1
#
_cell.length_a   1.000
_cell.length_b   1.000
_cell.length_c   1.000
_cell.angle_alpha   90.00
_cell.angle_beta   90.00
_cell.angle_gamma   90.00
#
_symmetry.space_group_name_H-M   'P 1'
#
loop_
_entity.id
_entity.type
_entity.pdbx_description
1 polymer ?
#
loop_
_entity_poly.entity_id
_entity_poly.type
_entity_poly.pdbx_seq_one_letter_code
_entity_poly.pdbx_strand_id
1 'polypeptide(L)'
;KFDNCLEFLVLSGRSLAHAMMMMVPEPWERHKNMPQYKRDFYEFHACMMEPWDGPASMAMSDGVQVGATLDRNGLRPSRYYV
;
A
#
# COMPACT_ATOMS: atom_id res chain seq x y z
N LYS A 1 -5.04 -2.70 14.86
CA LYS A 1 -4.11 -1.54 14.74
C LYS A 1 -3.91 -1.14 13.30
N PHE A 2 -3.45 -2.03 12.40
CA PHE A 2 -3.34 -1.72 10.96
C PHE A 2 -4.69 -1.29 10.38
N ASP A 3 -5.72 -2.11 10.60
CA ASP A 3 -7.10 -1.86 10.15
C ASP A 3 -7.63 -0.48 10.58
N ASN A 4 -7.49 -0.11 11.86
CA ASN A 4 -7.90 1.20 12.36
C ASN A 4 -7.19 2.38 11.67
N CYS A 5 -5.90 2.22 11.34
CA CYS A 5 -5.15 3.27 10.64
C CYS A 5 -5.58 3.37 9.18
N LEU A 6 -5.77 2.23 8.52
CA LEU A 6 -6.29 2.18 7.16
C LEU A 6 -7.69 2.82 7.09
N GLU A 7 -8.58 2.43 8.00
CA GLU A 7 -9.93 2.97 8.11
C GLU A 7 -9.90 4.48 8.32
N PHE A 8 -9.07 4.98 9.24
CA PHE A 8 -8.89 6.41 9.45
C PHE A 8 -8.45 7.15 8.18
N LEU A 9 -7.47 6.61 7.45
CA LEU A 9 -7.00 7.23 6.20
C LEU A 9 -8.09 7.24 5.13
N VAL A 10 -8.86 6.15 4.99
CA VAL A 10 -9.97 6.08 4.03
C VAL A 10 -11.08 7.06 4.39
N LEU A 11 -11.50 7.10 5.65
CA LEU A 11 -12.51 8.04 6.14
C LEU A 11 -12.06 9.51 6.06
N SER A 12 -10.75 9.76 6.06
CA SER A 12 -10.18 11.11 5.82
C SER A 12 -10.24 11.58 4.36
N GLY A 13 -10.81 10.77 3.46
CA GLY A 13 -11.03 11.13 2.05
C GLY A 13 -10.00 10.56 1.07
N ARG A 14 -9.10 9.68 1.51
CA ARG A 14 -8.19 8.96 0.60
C ARG A 14 -8.89 7.71 0.05
N SER A 15 -8.60 7.35 -1.19
CA SER A 15 -9.07 6.07 -1.73
C SER A 15 -8.39 4.89 -1.02
N LEU A 16 -9.04 3.72 -1.04
CA LEU A 16 -8.48 2.50 -0.46
C LEU A 16 -7.07 2.18 -1.00
N ALA A 17 -6.87 2.30 -2.32
CA ALA A 17 -5.58 2.08 -2.94
C ALA A 17 -4.53 3.12 -2.50
N HIS A 18 -4.90 4.40 -2.38
CA HIS A 18 -3.99 5.45 -1.92
C HIS A 18 -3.52 5.17 -0.49
N ALA A 19 -4.46 4.94 0.43
CA ALA A 19 -4.14 4.66 1.83
C ALA A 19 -3.22 3.43 1.98
N MET A 20 -3.47 2.40 1.17
CA MET A 20 -2.66 1.19 1.16
C MET A 20 -1.26 1.40 0.61
N MET A 21 -1.10 2.19 -0.45
CA MET A 21 0.22 2.57 -0.96
C MET A 21 0.99 3.47 0.01
N MET A 22 0.32 4.22 0.88
CA MET A 22 0.97 4.97 1.97
C MET A 22 1.47 4.05 3.09
N MET A 23 0.62 3.11 3.52
CA MET A 23 0.94 2.24 4.65
C MET A 23 1.92 1.12 4.28
N VAL A 24 1.76 0.54 3.09
CA VAL A 24 2.58 -0.56 2.58
C VAL A 24 3.07 -0.19 1.17
N PRO A 25 4.07 0.71 1.08
CA PRO A 25 4.61 1.16 -0.20
C PRO A 25 5.38 0.04 -0.90
N GLU A 26 5.38 0.06 -2.23
CA GLU A 26 6.26 -0.78 -3.05
C GLU A 26 7.73 -0.42 -2.81
N PRO A 27 8.68 -1.34 -3.08
CA PRO A 27 10.11 -1.06 -2.93
C PRO A 27 10.58 -0.04 -3.98
N TRP A 28 10.49 1.26 -3.68
CA TRP A 28 10.67 2.36 -4.64
C TRP A 28 12.07 2.98 -4.69
N GLU A 29 12.82 2.97 -3.58
CA GLU A 29 14.12 3.67 -3.48
C GLU A 29 15.13 3.23 -4.54
N ARG A 30 15.26 1.91 -4.77
CA ARG A 30 16.23 1.31 -5.69
C ARG A 30 15.61 0.86 -7.02
N HIS A 31 14.34 1.20 -7.27
CA HIS A 31 13.61 0.75 -8.45
C HIS A 31 13.99 1.58 -9.68
N LYS A 32 14.96 1.09 -10.48
CA LYS A 32 15.52 1.81 -11.63
C LYS A 32 14.51 2.15 -12.73
N ASN A 33 13.49 1.31 -12.90
CA ASN A 33 12.50 1.44 -13.97
C ASN A 33 11.16 2.00 -13.49
N MET A 34 11.11 2.60 -12.29
CA MET A 34 9.86 3.15 -11.76
C MET A 34 9.56 4.48 -12.46
N PRO A 35 8.33 4.70 -12.95
CA PRO A 35 7.93 6.00 -13.46
C PRO A 35 8.12 7.11 -12.43
N GLN A 36 8.60 8.28 -12.85
CA GLN A 36 8.94 9.38 -11.93
C GLN A 36 7.77 9.81 -11.04
N TYR A 37 6.56 9.95 -11.61
CA TYR A 37 5.36 10.33 -10.84
C TYR A 37 5.07 9.39 -9.67
N LYS A 38 5.38 8.09 -9.82
CA LYS A 38 5.16 7.08 -8.79
C LYS A 38 6.24 7.17 -7.71
N ARG A 39 7.47 7.48 -8.11
CA ARG A 39 8.57 7.74 -7.17
C ARG A 39 8.30 8.99 -6.33
N ASP A 40 7.89 10.09 -6.98
CA ASP A 40 7.52 11.34 -6.30
C ASP A 40 6.37 11.11 -5.32
N PHE A 41 5.37 10.29 -5.72
CA PHE A 41 4.28 9.88 -4.85
C PHE A 41 4.82 9.18 -3.58
N TYR A 42 5.69 8.18 -3.71
CA TYR A 42 6.20 7.47 -2.53
C TYR A 42 7.13 8.33 -1.68
N GLU A 43 7.98 9.15 -2.30
CA GLU A 43 8.89 10.06 -1.59
C GLU A 43 8.11 11.06 -0.71
N PHE A 44 7.07 11.68 -1.27
CA PHE A 44 6.19 12.58 -0.51
C PHE A 44 5.53 11.88 0.68
N HIS A 45 5.03 10.65 0.48
CA HIS A 45 4.33 9.92 1.55
C HIS A 45 5.28 9.32 2.60
N ALA A 46 6.53 9.02 2.24
CA ALA A 46 7.56 8.57 3.17
C ALA A 46 7.88 9.65 4.23
N CYS A 47 7.70 10.93 3.92
CA CYS A 47 7.82 12.02 4.90
C CYS A 47 6.66 12.08 5.92
N MET A 48 5.53 11.40 5.67
CA MET A 48 4.34 11.46 6.51
C MET A 48 4.07 10.18 7.29
N MET A 49 4.52 9.03 6.80
CA MET A 49 4.19 7.72 7.34
C MET A 49 5.38 6.78 7.17
N GLU A 50 5.82 6.17 8.27
CA GLU A 50 6.75 5.06 8.17
C GLU A 50 6.04 3.82 7.58
N PRO A 51 6.70 3.06 6.69
CA PRO A 51 6.14 1.82 6.15
C PRO A 51 5.79 0.83 7.25
N TRP A 52 4.59 0.26 7.17
CA TRP A 52 4.17 -0.85 8.02
C TRP A 52 4.75 -2.14 7.45
N ASP A 53 5.99 -2.42 7.83
CA ASP A 53 6.77 -3.55 7.33
C ASP A 53 6.45 -4.87 8.06
N GLY A 54 6.73 -5.99 7.40
CA GLY A 54 6.53 -7.34 7.91
C GLY A 54 5.80 -8.26 6.92
N PRO A 55 5.92 -9.60 7.06
CA PRO A 55 5.33 -10.55 6.12
C PRO A 55 3.79 -10.47 6.07
N ALA A 56 3.23 -9.94 4.98
CA ALA A 56 1.81 -9.68 4.87
C ALA A 56 1.26 -9.98 3.46
N SER A 57 0.10 -10.65 3.44
CA SER A 57 -0.79 -10.70 2.29
C SER A 57 -2.13 -10.16 2.76
N MET A 58 -2.55 -9.04 2.19
CA MET A 58 -3.73 -8.31 2.64
C MET A 58 -4.77 -8.34 1.53
N ALA A 59 -6.01 -8.66 1.89
CA ALA A 59 -7.18 -8.41 1.08
C ALA A 59 -7.95 -7.26 1.73
N MET A 60 -8.46 -6.36 0.92
CA MET A 60 -9.15 -5.15 1.38
C MET A 60 -10.37 -4.86 0.53
N SER A 61 -11.36 -4.21 1.13
CA SER A 61 -12.54 -3.69 0.43
C SER A 61 -13.07 -2.46 1.16
N ASP A 62 -13.58 -1.49 0.40
CA ASP A 62 -14.29 -0.30 0.91
C ASP A 62 -15.80 -0.36 0.59
N GLY A 63 -16.29 -1.52 0.17
CA GLY A 63 -17.68 -1.72 -0.27
C GLY A 63 -17.96 -1.31 -1.73
N VAL A 64 -17.00 -0.64 -2.39
CA VAL A 64 -17.07 -0.25 -3.81
C VAL A 64 -16.01 -0.98 -4.63
N GLN A 65 -14.82 -1.13 -4.07
CA GLN A 65 -13.65 -1.75 -4.68
C GLN A 65 -13.14 -2.88 -3.78
N VAL A 66 -12.60 -3.92 -4.42
CA VAL A 66 -11.86 -5.00 -3.75
C VAL A 66 -10.43 -5.01 -4.29
N GLY A 67 -9.47 -5.22 -3.40
CA GLY A 67 -8.06 -5.30 -3.74
C GLY A 67 -7.34 -6.34 -2.91
N ALA A 68 -6.16 -6.73 -3.39
CA ALA A 68 -5.20 -7.48 -2.62
C ALA A 68 -3.79 -6.93 -2.86
N THR A 69 -2.97 -6.88 -1.82
CA THR A 69 -1.56 -6.48 -1.93
C THR A 69 -0.66 -7.33 -1.04
N LEU A 70 0.61 -7.36 -1.41
CA LEU A 70 1.68 -8.00 -0.64
C LEU A 70 2.51 -6.94 0.07
N ASP A 71 3.20 -7.37 1.12
CA ASP A 71 4.31 -6.61 1.66
C ASP A 71 5.38 -6.38 0.59
N ARG A 72 6.19 -5.34 0.81
CA ARG A 72 7.30 -4.91 -0.07
C ARG A 72 8.25 -6.02 -0.52
N ASN A 73 8.37 -7.11 0.23
CA ASN A 73 9.27 -8.22 -0.07
C ASN A 73 8.52 -9.48 -0.56
N GLY A 74 7.18 -9.47 -0.61
CA GLY A 74 6.38 -10.59 -1.09
C GLY A 74 6.52 -11.85 -0.24
N LEU A 75 6.59 -11.72 1.08
CA LEU A 75 6.95 -12.83 1.99
C LEU A 75 5.79 -13.79 2.28
N ARG A 76 4.59 -13.50 1.77
CA ARG A 76 3.41 -14.36 1.86
C ARG A 76 2.94 -14.77 0.45
N PRO A 77 2.53 -16.03 0.23
CA PRO A 77 1.96 -16.42 -1.05
C PRO A 77 0.58 -15.78 -1.23
N SER A 78 0.34 -15.21 -2.41
CA SER A 78 -0.99 -14.72 -2.84
C SER A 78 -1.19 -15.10 -4.30
N ARG A 79 -2.18 -15.96 -4.58
CA ARG A 79 -2.53 -16.40 -5.94
C ARG A 79 -3.96 -15.99 -6.24
N TYR A 80 -4.20 -15.53 -7.47
CA TYR A 80 -5.53 -15.29 -8.01
C TYR A 80 -5.68 -15.99 -9.36
N TYR A 81 -6.92 -16.29 -9.74
CA TYR A 81 -7.30 -16.86 -11.03
C TYR A 81 -8.48 -16.02 -11.57
N VAL A 82 -8.54 -15.84 -12.88
CA VAL A 82 -9.60 -15.09 -13.57
C VAL A 82 -10.30 -16.00 -14.56
#